data_AF-A0A5K1DN07-F1
#
_entry.id   AF-A0A5K1DN07-F1
#
_cell.length_a   1.000
_cell.length_b   1.000
_cell.length_c   1.000
_cell.angle_alpha   90.00
_cell.angle_beta   90.00
_cell.angle_gamma   90.00
#
_symmetry.space_group_name_H-M   'P 1'
#
loop_
_entity.id
_entity.type
_entity.pdbx_description
1 polymer ?
#
loop_
_entity_poly.entity_id
_entity_poly.type
_entity_poly.pdbx_seq_one_letter_code
_entity_poly.pdbx_strand_id
1 'polypeptide(L)' 'MGKQSSVMDARGEPIPTSAVLMAASKHIATRCREENRAFILCKKKDPNPEKCLDKGQQVTRCVLS' A
#
# COMPACT_ATOMS: atom_id res chain seq x y z
N MET A 1 -8.13 29.51 -1.23
CA MET A 1 -8.48 28.72 -2.42
C MET A 1 -7.66 27.43 -2.39
N GLY A 2 -8.23 26.33 -1.88
CA GLY A 2 -7.56 25.03 -1.85
C GLY A 2 -7.72 24.32 -3.20
N LYS A 3 -6.62 23.97 -3.86
CA LYS A 3 -6.63 23.14 -5.08
C LYS A 3 -7.15 21.76 -4.70
N GLN A 4 -8.26 21.36 -5.31
CA GLN A 4 -8.82 20.02 -5.18
C GLN A 4 -7.86 19.05 -5.89
N SER A 5 -7.00 18.37 -5.13
CA SER A 5 -6.18 17.28 -5.67
C SER A 5 -7.13 16.16 -6.04
N SER A 6 -7.18 15.76 -7.31
CA SER A 6 -8.00 14.59 -7.68
C SER A 6 -7.47 13.38 -6.91
N VAL A 7 -8.36 12.68 -6.21
CA VAL A 7 -8.03 11.47 -5.41
C VAL A 7 -7.98 10.23 -6.32
N MET A 8 -8.45 10.35 -7.55
CA MET A 8 -8.54 9.28 -8.54
C MET A 8 -7.68 9.60 -9.77
N ASP A 9 -7.17 8.55 -10.43
CA ASP A 9 -6.46 8.62 -11.70
C ASP A 9 -7.44 8.72 -12.89
N ALA A 10 -6.91 8.79 -14.12
CA ALA A 10 -7.73 8.89 -15.33
C ALA A 10 -8.63 7.65 -15.59
N ARG A 11 -8.37 6.53 -14.90
CA ARG A 11 -9.16 5.29 -14.96
C ARG A 11 -10.16 5.18 -13.81
N GLY A 12 -10.18 6.15 -12.90
CA GLY A 12 -11.04 6.13 -11.71
C GLY A 12 -10.45 5.36 -10.52
N GLU A 13 -9.18 4.94 -10.60
CA GLU A 13 -8.51 4.21 -9.53
C GLU A 13 -7.94 5.19 -8.49
N PRO A 14 -7.93 4.84 -7.19
CA PRO A 14 -7.39 5.71 -6.15
C PRO A 14 -5.89 5.95 -6.36
N ILE A 15 -5.48 7.22 -6.42
CA ILE A 15 -4.06 7.57 -6.43
C ILE A 15 -3.53 7.41 -5.00
N PRO A 16 -2.55 6.52 -4.75
CA PRO A 16 -2.02 6.26 -3.42
C PRO A 16 -1.05 7.37 -2.98
N THR A 17 -1.53 8.61 -2.95
CA THR A 17 -0.80 9.73 -2.36
C THR A 17 -0.62 9.52 -0.86
N SER A 18 0.38 10.18 -0.26
CA SER A 18 0.63 10.10 1.18
C SER A 18 -0.60 10.48 2.03
N ALA A 19 -1.38 11.48 1.60
CA ALA A 19 -2.60 11.89 2.27
C ALA A 19 -3.68 10.80 2.24
N VAL A 20 -3.89 10.15 1.09
CA VAL A 20 -4.87 9.06 0.94
C VAL A 20 -4.46 7.85 1.77
N LEU A 21 -3.19 7.45 1.73
CA LEU A 21 -2.66 6.33 2.51
C LEU A 21 -2.74 6.58 4.02
N MET A 22 -2.45 7.80 4.48
CA MET A 22 -2.62 8.19 5.88
C MET A 22 -4.09 8.08 6.32
N ALA A 23 -5.01 8.62 5.53
CA ALA A 23 -6.45 8.57 5.83
C ALA A 23 -6.97 7.12 5.87
N ALA A 24 -6.52 6.25 4.96
CA ALA A 24 -6.92 4.85 4.89
C ALA A 24 -6.14 3.91 5.83
N SER A 25 -5.10 4.40 6.52
CA SER A 25 -4.12 3.58 7.25
C SER A 25 -4.73 2.59 8.24
N LYS A 26 -5.77 3.01 8.99
CA LYS A 26 -6.47 2.14 9.95
C LYS A 26 -7.20 0.99 9.26
N HIS A 27 -7.85 1.26 8.12
CA HIS A 27 -8.52 0.23 7.34
C HIS A 27 -7.51 -0.72 6.68
N ILE A 28 -6.43 -0.19 6.11
CA ILE A 28 -5.34 -0.97 5.52
C ILE A 28 -4.71 -1.90 6.57
N ALA A 29 -4.47 -1.41 7.79
CA ALA A 29 -3.87 -2.19 8.86
C ALA A 29 -4.71 -3.41 9.27
N THR A 30 -6.04 -3.32 9.16
CA THR A 30 -6.94 -4.44 9.47
C THR A 30 -7.16 -5.34 8.25
N ARG A 31 -7.44 -4.77 7.07
CA ARG A 31 -7.78 -5.50 5.85
C ARG A 31 -6.57 -6.26 5.27
N CYS A 32 -5.42 -5.61 5.19
CA CYS A 32 -4.21 -6.14 4.56
C CYS A 32 -3.16 -6.57 5.58
N ARG A 33 -3.61 -7.03 6.76
CA ARG A 33 -2.73 -7.32 7.90
C ARG A 33 -1.73 -8.43 7.57
N GLU A 34 -2.19 -9.46 6.86
CA GLU A 34 -1.41 -10.67 6.60
C GLU A 34 -0.31 -10.41 5.56
N GLU A 35 -0.65 -9.73 4.47
CA GLU A 35 0.27 -9.31 3.41
C GLU A 35 1.33 -8.37 3.99
N ASN A 36 0.91 -7.37 4.77
CA ASN A 36 1.82 -6.43 5.43
C ASN A 36 2.79 -7.15 6.37
N ARG A 37 2.29 -8.08 7.19
CA ARG A 37 3.13 -8.86 8.11
C ARG A 37 4.12 -9.73 7.34
N ALA A 38 3.69 -10.40 6.28
CA ALA A 38 4.55 -11.25 5.45
C ALA A 38 5.68 -10.44 4.79
N PHE A 39 5.39 -9.24 4.29
CA PHE A 39 6.38 -8.35 3.69
C PHE A 39 7.42 -7.87 4.73
N ILE A 40 6.98 -7.43 5.90
CA ILE A 40 7.89 -6.97 6.97
C ILE A 40 8.75 -8.11 7.51
N LEU A 41 8.19 -9.32 7.69
CA LEU A 41 8.96 -10.48 8.11
C LEU A 41 10.01 -10.88 7.07
N CYS A 42 9.70 -10.77 5.78
CA CYS A 42 10.66 -11.02 4.72
C CYS A 42 11.84 -10.03 4.78
N LYS A 43 11.56 -8.72 4.87
CA LYS A 43 12.60 -7.68 5.00
C LYS A 43 13.46 -7.83 6.25
N LYS A 44 12.90 -8.37 7.35
CA LYS A 44 13.64 -8.67 8.58
C LYS A 44 14.57 -9.87 8.42
N LYS A 45 14.20 -10.85 7.58
CA LYS A 45 14.98 -12.06 7.33
C LYS A 45 16.14 -11.81 6.38
N ASP A 46 15.92 -11.03 5.33
CA ASP A 46 16.90 -10.74 4.29
C ASP A 46 16.75 -9.28 3.83
N PRO A 47 17.82 -8.46 3.90
CA PRO A 47 17.79 -7.07 3.47
C PRO A 47 17.77 -6.91 1.94
N ASN A 48 17.99 -7.97 1.14
CA ASN A 48 17.93 -7.89 -0.31
C ASN A 48 16.48 -7.57 -0.77
N PRO A 49 16.25 -6.41 -1.41
CA PRO A 49 14.91 -5.99 -1.81
C PRO A 49 14.24 -6.94 -2.82
N GLU A 50 15.02 -7.62 -3.67
CA GLU A 50 14.48 -8.50 -4.71
C GLU A 50 13.79 -9.74 -4.14
N LYS A 51 14.24 -10.21 -2.96
CA LYS A 51 13.71 -11.42 -2.30
C LYS A 51 12.29 -11.26 -1.77
N CYS A 52 11.81 -10.02 -1.66
CA CYS A 52 10.49 -9.70 -1.09
C CYS A 52 9.55 -9.01 -2.09
N LEU A 53 9.90 -8.96 -3.38
CA LEU A 53 9.09 -8.29 -4.42
C LEU A 53 7.71 -8.92 -4.56
N ASP A 54 7.63 -10.26 -4.48
CA ASP A 54 6.37 -11.02 -4.52
C ASP A 54 5.40 -10.57 -3.42
N LYS A 55 5.89 -10.41 -2.19
CA LYS A 55 5.11 -9.97 -1.03
C LYS A 55 4.78 -8.50 -1.12
N GLY A 56 5.69 -7.69 -1.65
CA GLY A 56 5.46 -6.27 -1.90
C GLY A 56 4.30 -6.06 -2.89
N GLN A 57 4.28 -6.83 -3.99
CA GLN A 57 3.18 -6.81 -4.96
C GLN A 57 1.84 -7.25 -4.34
N GLN A 58 1.84 -8.23 -3.44
CA GLN A 58 0.64 -8.65 -2.71
C GLN A 58 0.12 -7.54 -1.80
N VAL A 59 1.01 -6.85 -1.07
CA VAL A 59 0.63 -5.68 -0.25
C VAL A 59 0.00 -4.60 -1.12
N THR A 60 0.66 -4.21 -2.21
CA THR A 60 0.14 -3.16 -3.11
C THR A 60 -1.20 -3.55 -3.72
N ARG A 61 -1.36 -4.81 -4.13
CA ARG A 61 -2.63 -5.32 -4.66
C ARG A 61 -3.74 -5.20 -3.62
N CYS A 62 -3.52 -5.69 -2.41
CA CYS A 62 -4.51 -5.62 -1.34
C CYS A 62 -4.90 -4.17 -1.00
N VAL A 63 -3.94 -3.24 -0.97
CA VAL A 63 -4.20 -1.82 -0.67
C VAL A 63 -5.03 -1.12 -1.75
N LEU A 64 -4.91 -1.56 -3.01
CA LEU A 64 -5.65 -1.00 -4.15
C LEU A 64 -6.90 -1.82 -4.52
N SER A 65 -7.26 -2.85 -3.73
CA SER A 65 -8.44 -3.68 -3.96
C SER A 65 -9.75 -3.06 -3.46
#